data_AF-D6PC85-F1
#
_entry.id   AF-D6PC85-F1
#
_cell.length_a   1.000
_cell.length_b   1.000
_cell.length_c   1.000
_cell.angle_alpha   90.00
_cell.angle_beta   90.00
_cell.angle_gamma   90.00
#
_symmetry.space_group_name_H-M   'P 1'
#
loop_
_entity.id
_entity.type
_entity.pdbx_description
1 polymer ?
#
loop_
_entity_poly.entity_id
_entity_poly.type
_entity_poly.pdbx_seq_one_letter_code
_entity_poly.pdbx_strand_id
1 'polypeptide(L)' 'MRGRKYRTPKSILLVVAQKGGLDKGARNLPGVDVVTAKDLSAEDLAPGGDMGRLTVWTKSAVEALE' A
#
# COMPACT_ATOMS: atom_id res chain seq x y z
N MET A 1 -22.86 -8.45 16.97
CA MET A 1 -22.48 -7.86 15.66
C MET A 1 -21.00 -7.43 15.74
N ARG A 2 -20.10 -7.88 14.84
CA ARG A 2 -18.61 -7.77 15.00
C ARG A 2 -17.97 -6.51 14.37
N GLY A 3 -18.70 -5.39 14.22
CA GLY A 3 -18.13 -4.08 13.82
C GLY A 3 -17.66 -3.89 12.37
N ARG A 4 -17.65 -4.93 11.52
CA ARG A 4 -17.22 -4.86 10.11
C ARG A 4 -18.41 -4.61 9.16
N LYS A 5 -18.99 -3.41 9.20
CA LYS A 5 -20.17 -3.07 8.39
C LYS A 5 -19.81 -2.70 6.94
N TYR A 6 -18.65 -2.08 6.73
CA TYR A 6 -18.23 -1.57 5.42
C TYR A 6 -17.05 -2.37 4.86
N ARG A 7 -17.04 -2.56 3.54
CA ARG A 7 -15.94 -3.17 2.79
C ARG A 7 -15.53 -2.20 1.69
N THR A 8 -14.28 -1.72 1.75
CA THR A 8 -13.70 -0.84 0.74
C THR A 8 -12.84 -1.68 -0.21
N PRO A 9 -13.02 -1.57 -1.54
CA PRO A 9 -12.12 -2.21 -2.50
C PRO A 9 -10.68 -1.72 -2.33
N LYS A 10 -9.72 -2.59 -2.64
CA LYS A 10 -8.30 -2.20 -2.70
C LYS A 10 -8.03 -1.54 -4.05
N SER A 11 -7.40 -0.38 -3.99
CA SER A 11 -6.98 0.42 -5.15
C SER A 11 -5.46 0.35 -5.23
N ILE A 12 -4.81 1.48 -5.49
CA ILE A 12 -3.38 1.61 -5.68
C ILE A 12 -2.61 1.29 -4.38
N LEU A 13 -1.45 0.66 -4.53
CA LEU A 13 -0.44 0.54 -3.49
C LEU A 13 0.69 1.53 -3.77
N LEU A 14 1.07 2.35 -2.79
CA LEU A 14 2.20 3.27 -2.86
C LEU A 14 3.36 2.70 -2.05
N VAL A 15 4.50 2.43 -2.68
CA VAL A 15 5.70 1.93 -1.99
C VAL A 15 6.75 3.04 -1.90
N VAL A 16 7.17 3.33 -0.67
CA VAL A 16 8.10 4.41 -0.33
C VAL A 16 9.29 3.90 0.46
N ALA A 17 10.43 4.59 0.39
CA ALA A 17 11.58 4.28 1.25
C ALA A 17 11.35 4.67 2.71
N GLN A 18 10.65 5.80 2.94
CA GLN A 18 10.39 6.35 4.26
C GLN A 18 9.02 7.06 4.33
N LYS A 19 8.36 6.96 5.50
CA LYS A 19 7.07 7.61 5.78
C LYS A 19 7.32 9.05 6.25
N GLY A 20 7.56 9.95 5.30
CA GLY A 20 7.88 11.37 5.57
C GLY A 20 6.71 12.34 5.43
N GLY A 21 5.54 11.90 4.95
CA GLY A 21 4.39 12.77 4.67
C GLY A 21 3.42 12.23 3.62
N LEU A 22 3.89 11.36 2.71
CA LEU A 22 3.05 10.72 1.70
C LEU A 22 1.98 9.82 2.36
N ASP A 23 2.33 9.17 3.47
CA ASP A 23 1.43 8.40 4.33
C ASP A 23 0.28 9.26 4.87
N LYS A 24 0.58 10.47 5.35
CA LYS A 24 -0.43 11.40 5.89
C LYS A 24 -1.32 11.97 4.79
N GLY A 25 -0.77 12.23 3.60
CA GLY A 25 -1.51 12.73 2.45
C GLY A 25 -2.44 11.68 1.85
N ALA A 26 -1.99 10.43 1.73
CA ALA A 26 -2.73 9.38 1.07
C ALA A 26 -3.74 8.63 1.97
N ARG A 27 -3.59 8.68 3.31
CA ARG A 27 -4.45 7.89 4.24
C ARG A 27 -5.96 8.15 4.13
N ASN A 28 -6.36 9.31 3.62
CA ASN A 28 -7.78 9.66 3.48
C ASN A 28 -8.38 9.21 2.13
N LEU A 29 -7.55 8.68 1.23
CA LEU A 29 -8.00 8.17 -0.06
C LEU A 29 -8.53 6.73 0.11
N PRO A 30 -9.81 6.47 -0.21
CA PRO A 30 -10.39 5.14 -0.02
C PRO A 30 -9.66 4.08 -0.85
N GLY A 31 -9.21 3.02 -0.19
CA GLY A 31 -8.58 1.86 -0.84
C GLY A 31 -7.12 2.07 -1.25
N VAL A 32 -6.54 3.23 -1.01
CA VAL A 32 -5.11 3.50 -1.23
C VAL A 32 -4.33 3.13 0.03
N ASP A 33 -3.30 2.31 -0.13
CA ASP A 33 -2.40 1.95 0.97
C ASP A 33 -0.99 2.51 0.70
N VAL A 34 -0.28 2.88 1.76
CA VAL A 34 1.12 3.31 1.71
C VAL A 34 1.96 2.37 2.56
N VAL A 35 2.95 1.73 1.95
CA VAL A 35 3.85 0.82 2.61
C VAL A 35 5.30 1.21 2.36
N THR A 36 6.15 0.89 3.32
CA THR A 36 7.59 1.07 3.24
C THR A 36 8.20 -0.12 2.51
N ALA A 37 9.23 0.08 1.68
CA ALA A 37 9.88 -1.01 0.95
C ALA A 37 10.34 -2.16 1.88
N LYS A 38 10.75 -1.83 3.12
CA LYS A 38 11.14 -2.80 4.15
C LYS A 38 10.00 -3.61 4.76
N ASP A 39 8.78 -3.05 4.76
CA ASP A 39 7.61 -3.65 5.40
C ASP A 39 6.64 -4.26 4.37
N LEU A 40 7.06 -4.35 3.10
CA LEU A 40 6.22 -4.84 2.02
C LEU A 40 5.89 -6.32 2.21
N SER A 41 4.61 -6.66 2.19
CA SER A 41 4.13 -8.04 2.34
C SER A 41 3.43 -8.58 1.09
N ALA A 42 3.30 -9.91 1.02
CA ALA A 42 2.56 -10.57 -0.05
C ALA A 42 1.07 -10.17 -0.08
N GLU A 43 0.46 -9.89 1.08
CA GLU A 43 -0.93 -9.46 1.16
C GLU A 43 -1.14 -8.05 0.58
N ASP A 44 -0.12 -7.19 0.66
CA ASP A 44 -0.18 -5.86 0.08
C ASP A 44 -0.20 -5.92 -1.45
N LEU A 45 0.60 -6.80 -2.04
CA LEU A 45 0.73 -7.01 -3.48
C LEU A 45 -0.39 -7.87 -4.08
N ALA A 46 -0.94 -8.79 -3.28
CA ALA A 46 -1.95 -9.75 -3.70
C ALA A 46 -3.10 -9.85 -2.68
N PRO A 47 -3.94 -8.82 -2.53
CA PRO A 47 -5.01 -8.80 -1.54
C PRO A 47 -6.06 -9.88 -1.84
N GLY A 48 -6.21 -10.84 -0.92
CA GLY A 48 -7.10 -11.98 -1.12
C GLY A 48 -6.57 -13.05 -2.09
N GLY A 49 -5.28 -13.01 -2.43
CA GLY A 49 -4.61 -13.97 -3.31
C GLY A 49 -4.71 -13.63 -4.80
N ASP A 50 -5.31 -12.51 -5.17
CA ASP A 50 -5.35 -12.01 -6.55
C ASP A 50 -4.09 -11.20 -6.84
N MET A 51 -3.29 -11.63 -7.81
CA MET A 51 -1.98 -11.06 -8.08
C MET A 51 -2.05 -9.85 -9.01
N GLY A 52 -1.06 -8.96 -8.89
CA GLY A 52 -0.94 -7.83 -9.82
C GLY A 52 -1.72 -6.59 -9.38
N ARG A 53 -1.71 -6.27 -8.08
CA ARG A 53 -2.18 -4.98 -7.61
C ARG A 53 -1.36 -3.84 -8.22
N LEU A 54 -2.05 -2.81 -8.71
CA LEU A 54 -1.41 -1.61 -9.24
C LEU A 54 -0.53 -0.96 -8.17
N THR A 55 0.78 -1.02 -8.36
CA THR A 55 1.78 -0.58 -7.39
C THR A 55 2.65 0.52 -7.97
N VAL A 56 2.69 1.67 -7.30
CA VAL A 56 3.52 2.82 -7.68
C VAL A 56 4.70 2.90 -6.72
N TRP A 57 5.90 2.95 -7.29
CA TRP A 57 7.14 2.97 -6.54
C TRP A 57 7.79 4.34 -6.60
N THR A 58 8.34 4.80 -5.47
CA THR A 58 9.27 5.93 -5.49
C THR A 58 10.65 5.43 -5.92
N LYS A 59 11.42 6.29 -6.60
CA LYS A 59 12.80 5.96 -7.03
C LYS A 59 13.66 5.43 -5.87
N SER A 60 13.59 6.10 -4.72
CA SER A 60 14.27 5.69 -3.49
C SER A 60 13.79 4.36 -2.91
N ALA A 61 12.54 3.96 -3.17
CA ALA A 61 12.03 2.67 -2.72
C ALA A 61 12.58 1.52 -3.57
N VAL A 62 12.77 1.77 -4.87
CA VAL A 62 13.44 0.84 -5.79
C VAL A 62 14.91 0.71 -5.44
N GLU A 63 15.61 1.82 -5.21
CA GLU A 63 17.03 1.84 -4.80
C GLU A 63 17.25 1.15 -3.44
N ALA A 64 16.24 1.11 -2.56
CA ALA A 64 16.33 0.41 -1.27
C ALA A 64 16.14 -1.12 -1.38
N LEU A 65 15.77 -1.62 -2.56
CA LEU A 65 15.61 -3.04 -2.85
C LEU A 65 16.78 -3.65 -3.64
N GLU A 66 17.58 -2.80 -4.31
CA GLU A 66 18.89 -3.18 -4.86
C GLU A 66 19.90 -3.43 -3.73
#